data_AF-A0A5K1F842-F1
#
_entry.id   AF-A0A5K1F842-F1
#
_cell.length_a   1.000
_cell.length_b   1.000
_cell.length_c   1.000
_cell.angle_alpha   90.00
_cell.angle_beta   90.00
_cell.angle_gamma   90.00
#
_symmetry.space_group_name_H-M   'P 1'
#
loop_
_entity.id
_entity.type
_entity.pdbx_description
1 polymer ?
#
loop_
_entity_poly.entity_id
_entity_poly.type
_entity_poly.pdbx_seq_one_letter_code
_entity_poly.pdbx_strand_id
1 'polypeptide(L)'
;HLRELDLQENDIEDHRGNWLNCFPDSCTSLVRLNFACLKGEVNVGALERLVVRCPNLRSLQLNRSVPLEVLYRILLRAPHLEDLGTGGNSQEPHSVRSANLASAFLKCKSLRSLSGFWEASPPYLQLVSLCANLTSLNLSYAAIPSNELIKLVGRCPQLQRLW
;
A
#
# COMPACT_ATOMS: atom_id res chain seq x y z
N HIS A 1 -0.23 21.69 -12.42
CA HIS A 1 0.16 20.28 -12.58
C HIS A 1 -0.66 19.40 -11.65
N LEU A 2 -0.96 18.16 -12.04
CA LEU A 2 -1.79 17.25 -11.24
C LEU A 2 -1.10 16.92 -9.92
N ARG A 3 -1.83 17.06 -8.80
CA ARG A 3 -1.35 16.69 -7.47
C ARG A 3 -2.02 15.44 -6.93
N GLU A 4 -3.26 15.20 -7.32
CA GLU A 4 -4.07 14.11 -6.78
C GLU A 4 -4.80 13.43 -7.91
N LEU A 5 -4.66 12.11 -7.96
CA LEU A 5 -5.54 11.24 -8.73
C LEU A 5 -6.13 10.25 -7.73
N ASP A 6 -7.44 10.34 -7.52
CA ASP A 6 -8.17 9.45 -6.63
C ASP A 6 -9.36 8.84 -7.36
N LEU A 7 -9.29 7.53 -7.61
CA LEU A 7 -10.32 6.77 -8.32
C LEU A 7 -11.22 5.98 -7.37
N GLN A 8 -11.15 6.22 -6.05
CA GLN A 8 -12.01 5.55 -5.07
C GLN A 8 -13.48 5.53 -5.53
N GLU A 9 -14.13 4.38 -5.36
CA GLU A 9 -15.57 4.17 -5.66
C GLU A 9 -15.98 4.34 -7.13
N ASN A 10 -15.04 4.44 -8.06
CA ASN A 10 -15.34 4.44 -9.49
C ASN A 10 -15.33 3.01 -10.05
N ASP A 11 -16.34 2.68 -10.86
CA ASP A 11 -16.36 1.46 -11.66
C ASP A 11 -15.77 1.76 -13.05
N ILE A 12 -14.47 1.54 -13.17
CA ILE A 12 -13.71 1.84 -14.39
C ILE A 12 -13.34 0.53 -15.07
N GLU A 13 -13.74 0.40 -16.34
CA GLU A 13 -13.28 -0.70 -17.18
C GLU A 13 -11.80 -0.49 -17.54
N ASP A 14 -10.91 -1.28 -16.93
CA ASP A 14 -9.49 -1.25 -17.22
C ASP A 14 -9.17 -2.18 -18.39
N HIS A 15 -8.96 -1.60 -19.57
CA HIS A 15 -8.72 -2.37 -20.79
C HIS A 15 -7.24 -2.64 -21.07
N ARG A 16 -6.29 -1.90 -20.45
CA ARG A 16 -4.89 -1.89 -20.96
C ARG A 16 -3.78 -1.69 -19.94
N GLY A 17 -4.03 -1.44 -18.65
CA GLY A 17 -2.99 -1.41 -17.59
C GLY A 17 -1.83 -0.42 -17.75
N ASN A 18 -1.82 0.34 -18.85
CA ASN A 18 -0.73 1.21 -19.30
C ASN A 18 -1.01 2.70 -19.03
N TRP A 19 -2.13 3.02 -18.38
CA TRP A 19 -2.54 4.39 -18.10
C TRP A 19 -1.51 5.15 -17.26
N LEU A 20 -0.72 4.47 -16.42
CA LEU A 20 0.38 5.10 -15.69
C LEU A 20 1.48 5.66 -16.61
N ASN A 21 1.64 5.13 -17.82
CA ASN A 21 2.59 5.66 -18.81
C ASN A 21 2.16 7.02 -19.36
N CYS A 22 0.89 7.42 -19.17
CA CYS A 22 0.40 8.73 -19.58
C CYS A 22 0.97 9.86 -18.70
N PHE A 23 1.53 9.55 -17.52
CA PHE A 23 2.27 10.54 -16.74
C PHE A 23 3.62 10.84 -17.42
N PRO A 24 3.86 12.06 -17.88
CA PRO A 24 5.16 12.42 -18.46
C PRO A 24 6.27 12.30 -17.41
N ASP A 25 7.51 12.18 -17.87
CA ASP A 25 8.69 12.14 -16.98
C ASP A 25 8.85 13.44 -16.18
N SER A 26 8.29 14.55 -16.68
CA SER A 26 8.23 15.85 -15.97
C SER A 26 7.17 15.90 -14.86
N CYS A 27 6.32 14.87 -14.72
CA CYS A 27 5.35 14.80 -13.64
C CYS A 27 6.04 14.43 -12.32
N THR A 28 6.20 15.41 -11.43
CA THR A 28 6.83 15.27 -10.11
C THR A 28 5.96 15.80 -8.96
N SER A 29 4.75 16.29 -9.28
CA SER A 29 3.89 17.03 -8.35
C SER A 29 2.88 16.19 -7.58
N LEU A 30 2.83 14.86 -7.79
CA LEU A 30 1.86 14.00 -7.13
C LEU A 30 2.06 13.96 -5.61
N VAL A 31 0.93 14.02 -4.92
CA VAL A 31 0.76 13.93 -3.47
C VAL A 31 -0.15 12.75 -3.12
N ARG A 32 -1.16 12.47 -3.94
CA ARG A 32 -2.07 11.34 -3.79
C ARG A 32 -2.21 10.58 -5.10
N LEU A 33 -2.06 9.27 -5.02
CA LEU A 33 -2.33 8.34 -6.11
C LEU A 33 -3.14 7.17 -5.56
N ASN A 34 -4.43 7.13 -5.90
CA ASN A 34 -5.33 6.04 -5.52
C ASN A 34 -5.95 5.44 -6.77
N PHE A 35 -5.59 4.18 -7.04
CA PHE A 35 -6.12 3.37 -8.12
C PHE A 35 -6.60 2.02 -7.62
N ALA A 36 -6.88 1.89 -6.32
CA ALA A 36 -7.18 0.61 -5.68
C ALA A 36 -8.42 -0.10 -6.27
N CYS A 37 -9.35 0.65 -6.89
CA CYS A 37 -10.53 0.12 -7.55
C CYS A 37 -10.24 -0.57 -8.90
N LEU A 38 -9.10 -0.28 -9.55
CA LEU A 38 -8.78 -0.84 -10.86
C LEU A 38 -8.44 -2.33 -10.73
N LYS A 39 -9.04 -3.17 -11.57
CA LYS A 39 -8.82 -4.64 -11.50
C LYS A 39 -7.70 -5.13 -12.41
N GLY A 40 -7.28 -4.32 -13.40
CA GLY A 40 -6.29 -4.73 -14.38
C GLY A 40 -4.86 -4.74 -13.84
N GLU A 41 -3.98 -5.36 -14.63
CA GLU A 41 -2.55 -5.34 -14.41
C GLU A 41 -2.01 -3.91 -14.48
N VAL A 42 -1.00 -3.62 -13.67
CA VAL A 42 -0.37 -2.30 -13.65
C VAL A 42 1.05 -2.41 -14.18
N ASN A 43 1.46 -1.47 -15.02
CA ASN A 43 2.85 -1.37 -15.45
C ASN A 43 3.77 -1.03 -14.25
N VAL A 44 4.36 -2.06 -13.64
CA VAL A 44 5.23 -1.95 -12.45
C VAL A 44 6.39 -0.98 -12.66
N GLY A 45 7.04 -1.02 -13.83
CA GLY A 45 8.15 -0.13 -14.13
C GLY A 45 7.72 1.35 -14.16
N ALA A 46 6.54 1.62 -14.71
CA ALA A 46 5.96 2.97 -14.72
C ALA A 46 5.60 3.44 -13.30
N LEU A 47 4.99 2.56 -12.50
CA LEU A 47 4.65 2.83 -11.11
C LEU A 47 5.89 3.19 -10.27
N GLU A 48 6.93 2.38 -10.32
CA GLU A 48 8.16 2.63 -9.56
C GLU A 48 8.84 3.94 -9.98
N ARG A 49 8.95 4.21 -11.29
CA ARG A 49 9.49 5.49 -11.79
C ARG A 49 8.65 6.68 -11.34
N LEU A 50 7.32 6.53 -11.24
CA LEU A 50 6.41 7.59 -10.80
C LEU A 50 6.58 7.87 -9.31
N VAL A 51 6.65 6.81 -8.48
CA VAL A 51 6.89 6.93 -7.04
C VAL A 51 8.24 7.59 -6.76
N VAL A 52 9.31 7.17 -7.44
CA VAL A 52 10.67 7.72 -7.21
C VAL A 52 10.77 9.22 -7.53
N ARG A 53 10.10 9.68 -8.59
CA ARG A 53 10.19 11.09 -9.03
C ARG A 53 9.19 12.03 -8.34
N CYS A 54 8.28 11.51 -7.52
CA CYS A 54 7.29 12.32 -6.79
C CYS A 54 7.63 12.35 -5.28
N PRO A 55 8.59 13.19 -4.84
CA PRO A 55 9.05 13.22 -3.43
C PRO A 55 8.00 13.76 -2.44
N ASN A 56 6.90 14.32 -2.95
CA ASN A 56 5.79 14.83 -2.16
C ASN A 56 4.61 13.84 -2.05
N LEU A 57 4.75 12.62 -2.58
CA LEU A 57 3.71 11.60 -2.50
C LEU A 57 3.48 11.20 -1.04
N ARG A 58 2.28 11.46 -0.52
CA ARG A 58 1.89 11.12 0.86
C ARG A 58 0.90 9.97 0.93
N SER A 59 0.07 9.81 -0.09
CA SER A 59 -0.93 8.74 -0.16
C SER A 59 -0.76 7.90 -1.41
N LEU A 60 -0.63 6.60 -1.24
CA LEU A 60 -0.54 5.63 -2.34
C LEU A 60 -1.44 4.43 -2.07
N GLN A 61 -2.53 4.31 -2.81
CA GLN A 61 -3.46 3.17 -2.69
C GLN A 61 -3.32 2.28 -3.93
N LEU A 62 -2.64 1.15 -3.74
CA LEU A 62 -2.37 0.17 -4.78
C LEU A 62 -3.59 -0.73 -5.01
N ASN A 63 -3.76 -1.20 -6.24
CA ASN A 63 -4.75 -2.21 -6.56
C ASN A 63 -4.25 -3.64 -6.31
N ARG A 64 -5.18 -4.59 -6.41
CA ARG A 64 -4.95 -6.01 -6.11
C ARG A 64 -3.88 -6.67 -7.00
N SER A 65 -3.64 -6.21 -8.22
CA SER A 65 -2.66 -6.82 -9.12
C SER A 65 -1.21 -6.51 -8.74
N VAL A 66 -0.95 -5.50 -7.90
CA VAL A 66 0.41 -5.18 -7.46
C VAL A 66 0.92 -6.23 -6.47
N PRO A 67 2.02 -6.96 -6.79
CA PRO A 67 2.53 -8.02 -5.94
C PRO A 67 3.37 -7.47 -4.77
N LEU A 68 3.49 -8.29 -3.73
CA LEU A 68 4.21 -7.96 -2.49
C LEU A 68 5.67 -7.50 -2.70
N GLU A 69 6.35 -8.06 -3.70
CA GLU A 69 7.73 -7.71 -4.06
C GLU A 69 7.84 -6.26 -4.59
N VAL A 70 6.81 -5.78 -5.29
CA VAL A 70 6.71 -4.38 -5.73
C VAL A 70 6.42 -3.46 -4.55
N LEU A 71 5.53 -3.87 -3.65
CA LEU A 71 5.25 -3.14 -2.41
C LEU A 71 6.53 -2.92 -1.59
N TYR A 72 7.35 -3.97 -1.43
CA TYR A 72 8.63 -3.87 -0.73
C TYR A 72 9.53 -2.79 -1.35
N ARG A 73 9.68 -2.77 -2.68
CA ARG A 73 10.48 -1.75 -3.37
C ARG A 73 9.89 -0.35 -3.21
N ILE A 74 8.57 -0.20 -3.24
CA ILE A 74 7.88 1.08 -2.99
C ILE A 74 8.19 1.60 -1.59
N LEU A 75 8.08 0.76 -0.55
CA LEU A 75 8.37 1.15 0.84
C LEU A 75 9.82 1.65 0.99
N LEU A 76 10.77 1.06 0.28
CA LEU A 76 12.17 1.52 0.29
C LEU A 76 12.36 2.88 -0.40
N ARG A 77 11.55 3.21 -1.42
CA ARG A 77 11.68 4.44 -2.21
C ARG A 77 10.85 5.59 -1.66
N ALA A 78 9.75 5.30 -0.99
CA ALA A 78 8.84 6.29 -0.42
C ALA A 78 8.59 6.08 1.09
N PRO A 79 9.65 6.11 1.94
CA PRO A 79 9.50 5.94 3.39
C PRO A 79 8.74 7.10 4.07
N HIS A 80 8.44 8.16 3.33
CA HIS A 80 7.70 9.33 3.78
C HIS A 80 6.19 9.23 3.58
N LEU A 81 5.68 8.12 3.02
CA LEU A 81 4.23 7.89 2.88
C LEU A 81 3.53 7.94 4.24
N GLU A 82 2.34 8.53 4.24
CA GLU A 82 1.46 8.66 5.40
C GLU A 82 0.25 7.72 5.31
N ASP A 83 -0.19 7.40 4.08
CA ASP A 83 -1.33 6.54 3.79
C ASP A 83 -0.99 5.55 2.67
N LEU A 84 -1.18 4.26 2.93
CA LEU A 84 -0.76 3.19 2.03
C LEU A 84 -1.79 2.06 1.94
N GLY A 85 -2.25 1.79 0.73
CA GLY A 85 -3.00 0.57 0.38
C GLY A 85 -2.05 -0.47 -0.21
N THR A 86 -1.97 -1.66 0.38
CA THR A 86 -0.85 -2.59 0.13
C THR A 86 -0.97 -3.45 -1.14
N GLY A 87 -2.09 -3.36 -1.87
CA GLY A 87 -2.36 -4.22 -3.02
C GLY A 87 -2.71 -5.67 -2.63
N GLY A 88 -2.37 -6.62 -3.50
CA GLY A 88 -2.67 -8.05 -3.32
C GLY A 88 -1.52 -8.85 -2.72
N ASN A 89 -1.88 -9.80 -1.85
CA ASN A 89 -0.92 -10.71 -1.23
C ASN A 89 -1.44 -12.14 -1.17
N SER A 90 -1.37 -12.88 -2.27
CA SER A 90 -1.82 -14.28 -2.32
C SER A 90 -0.83 -15.29 -1.75
N GLN A 91 0.38 -14.87 -1.34
CA GLN A 91 1.47 -15.76 -0.96
C GLN A 91 2.04 -15.42 0.40
N GLU A 92 2.15 -16.43 1.27
CA GLU A 92 2.80 -16.24 2.56
C GLU A 92 4.28 -15.86 2.35
N PRO A 93 4.75 -14.72 2.91
CA PRO A 93 6.14 -14.36 2.77
C PRO A 93 7.02 -15.36 3.53
N HIS A 94 7.97 -15.99 2.83
CA HIS A 94 8.99 -16.82 3.50
C HIS A 94 9.84 -15.96 4.45
N SER A 95 10.48 -16.60 5.44
CA SER A 95 11.20 -15.93 6.55
C SER A 95 12.07 -14.74 6.14
N VAL A 96 12.86 -14.87 5.07
CA VAL A 96 13.71 -13.79 4.55
C VAL A 96 12.90 -12.62 3.97
N ARG A 97 11.84 -12.91 3.20
CA ARG A 97 10.95 -11.85 2.65
C ARG A 97 10.22 -11.13 3.77
N SER A 98 9.79 -11.85 4.80
CA SER A 98 9.16 -11.29 5.99
C SER A 98 10.09 -10.33 6.74
N ALA A 99 11.37 -10.70 6.92
CA ALA A 99 12.36 -9.83 7.56
C ALA A 99 12.62 -8.54 6.76
N ASN A 100 12.70 -8.65 5.43
CA ASN A 100 12.89 -7.49 4.54
C ASN A 100 11.69 -6.54 4.60
N LEU A 101 10.47 -7.07 4.52
CA LEU A 101 9.25 -6.28 4.65
C LEU A 101 9.14 -5.61 6.03
N ALA A 102 9.43 -6.35 7.10
CA ALA A 102 9.47 -5.80 8.46
C ALA A 102 10.41 -4.60 8.55
N SER A 103 11.64 -4.73 8.01
CA SER A 103 12.63 -3.65 7.96
C SER A 103 12.13 -2.46 7.14
N ALA A 104 11.43 -2.69 6.03
CA ALA A 104 10.87 -1.63 5.20
C ALA A 104 9.73 -0.87 5.93
N PHE A 105 8.80 -1.58 6.58
CA PHE A 105 7.75 -0.95 7.38
C PHE A 105 8.31 -0.14 8.55
N LEU A 106 9.32 -0.65 9.26
CA LEU A 106 9.99 0.07 10.36
C LEU A 106 10.64 1.39 9.91
N LYS A 107 11.06 1.50 8.65
CA LYS A 107 11.61 2.74 8.09
C LYS A 107 10.54 3.77 7.73
N CYS A 108 9.30 3.32 7.50
CA CYS A 108 8.18 4.17 7.10
C CYS A 108 7.52 4.85 8.32
N LYS A 109 8.29 5.69 9.01
CA LYS A 109 7.88 6.31 10.29
C LYS A 109 6.69 7.28 10.16
N SER A 110 6.41 7.76 8.95
CA SER A 110 5.31 8.68 8.67
C SER A 110 3.97 7.97 8.48
N LEU A 111 3.95 6.63 8.31
CA LEU A 111 2.72 5.89 8.06
C LEU A 111 1.74 6.03 9.23
N ARG A 112 0.53 6.47 8.91
CA ARG A 112 -0.60 6.62 9.84
C ARG A 112 -1.82 5.82 9.41
N SER A 113 -1.90 5.44 8.14
CA SER A 113 -3.03 4.74 7.56
C SER A 113 -2.58 3.58 6.69
N LEU A 114 -3.20 2.41 6.88
CA LEU A 114 -2.99 1.22 6.07
C LEU A 114 -4.31 0.58 5.63
N SER A 115 -4.35 0.12 4.39
CA SER A 115 -5.53 -0.50 3.77
C SER A 115 -5.14 -1.57 2.72
N GLY A 116 -6.13 -2.10 2.00
CA GLY A 116 -5.91 -2.92 0.81
C GLY A 116 -5.94 -4.40 1.13
N PHE A 117 -4.93 -4.93 1.82
CA PHE A 117 -4.84 -6.29 2.39
C PHE A 117 -5.56 -7.44 1.66
N TRP A 118 -5.64 -7.41 0.33
CA TRP A 118 -6.34 -8.41 -0.44
C TRP A 118 -5.62 -9.75 -0.28
N GLU A 119 -6.33 -10.75 0.23
CA GLU A 119 -5.81 -12.11 0.48
C GLU A 119 -4.66 -12.19 1.49
N ALA A 120 -4.45 -11.13 2.27
CA ALA A 120 -3.35 -11.04 3.23
C ALA A 120 -3.32 -12.20 4.23
N SER A 121 -2.16 -12.86 4.35
CA SER A 121 -1.94 -13.87 5.38
C SER A 121 -1.82 -13.26 6.78
N PRO A 122 -2.21 -13.97 7.86
CA PRO A 122 -2.08 -13.45 9.21
C PRO A 122 -0.65 -13.01 9.59
N PRO A 123 0.44 -13.75 9.25
CA PRO A 123 1.79 -13.30 9.54
C PRO A 123 2.15 -11.97 8.87
N TYR A 124 1.68 -11.74 7.64
CA TYR A 124 1.87 -10.46 6.96
C TYR A 124 1.11 -9.33 7.65
N LEU A 125 -0.14 -9.57 8.07
CA LEU A 125 -0.91 -8.61 8.85
C LEU A 125 -0.21 -8.26 10.17
N GLN A 126 0.47 -9.21 10.82
CA GLN A 126 1.25 -8.89 12.02
C GLN A 126 2.41 -7.93 11.76
N LEU A 127 2.98 -7.87 10.54
CA LEU A 127 4.04 -6.92 10.21
C LEU A 127 3.56 -5.47 10.21
N VAL A 128 2.27 -5.22 9.96
CA VAL A 128 1.72 -3.85 9.93
C VAL A 128 1.76 -3.19 11.31
N SER A 129 1.72 -4.01 12.37
CA SER A 129 1.85 -3.54 13.75
C SER A 129 3.22 -2.94 14.08
N LEU A 130 4.21 -3.11 13.19
CA LEU A 130 5.52 -2.45 13.30
C LEU A 130 5.44 -0.93 13.03
N CYS A 131 4.34 -0.46 12.41
CA CYS A 131 4.11 0.96 12.17
C CYS A 131 3.59 1.62 13.47
N ALA A 132 4.50 2.05 14.34
CA ALA A 132 4.18 2.58 15.67
C ALA A 132 3.21 3.78 15.70
N ASN A 133 3.06 4.49 14.58
CA ASN A 133 2.24 5.70 14.43
C ASN A 133 0.89 5.46 13.75
N LEU A 134 0.49 4.20 13.58
CA LEU A 134 -0.74 3.84 12.89
C LEU A 134 -1.98 4.30 13.67
N THR A 135 -2.76 5.19 13.05
CA THR A 135 -4.03 5.71 13.59
C THR A 135 -5.24 5.15 12.86
N SER A 136 -5.06 4.63 11.65
CA SER A 136 -6.11 4.08 10.80
C SER A 136 -5.70 2.74 10.23
N LEU A 137 -6.58 1.75 10.32
CA LEU A 137 -6.39 0.44 9.71
C LEU A 137 -7.70 0.00 9.06
N ASN A 138 -7.67 -0.30 7.77
CA ASN A 138 -8.82 -0.83 7.04
C ASN A 138 -8.51 -2.27 6.64
N LEU A 139 -9.21 -3.22 7.27
CA LEU A 139 -9.14 -4.66 7.05
C LEU A 139 -10.36 -5.18 6.28
N SER A 140 -11.17 -4.32 5.66
CA SER A 140 -12.43 -4.71 5.02
C SER A 140 -12.26 -5.75 3.89
N TYR A 141 -11.05 -5.92 3.36
CA TYR A 141 -10.71 -6.91 2.33
C TYR A 141 -9.82 -8.06 2.84
N ALA A 142 -9.53 -8.11 4.15
CA ALA A 142 -8.68 -9.13 4.75
C ALA A 142 -9.53 -10.26 5.38
N ALA A 143 -9.22 -11.51 5.05
CA ALA A 143 -9.79 -12.67 5.72
C ALA A 143 -8.97 -13.01 6.97
N ILE A 144 -9.23 -12.32 8.09
CA ILE A 144 -8.48 -12.48 9.35
C ILE A 144 -9.30 -13.23 10.42
N PRO A 145 -8.75 -14.29 11.03
CA PRO A 145 -9.35 -14.92 12.22
C PRO A 145 -9.42 -13.97 13.41
N SER A 146 -10.45 -14.10 14.25
CA SER A 146 -10.69 -13.18 15.38
C SER A 146 -9.53 -13.10 16.39
N ASN A 147 -8.87 -14.22 16.65
CA ASN A 147 -7.69 -14.27 17.54
C ASN A 147 -6.49 -13.50 16.97
N GLU A 148 -6.30 -13.51 15.65
CA GLU A 148 -5.25 -12.75 14.98
C GLU A 148 -5.58 -11.26 14.95
N LEU A 149 -6.86 -10.90 14.78
CA LEU A 149 -7.32 -9.52 14.90
C LEU A 149 -7.05 -8.97 16.30
N ILE A 150 -7.37 -9.72 17.36
CA ILE A 150 -7.09 -9.31 18.75
C ILE A 150 -5.59 -9.03 18.95
N LYS A 151 -4.72 -9.93 18.47
CA LYS A 151 -3.26 -9.73 18.54
C LYS A 151 -2.80 -8.48 17.81
N LEU A 152 -3.34 -8.24 16.60
CA LEU A 152 -2.99 -7.10 15.77
C LEU A 152 -3.41 -5.79 16.45
N VAL A 153 -4.67 -5.67 16.87
CA VAL A 153 -5.18 -4.47 17.55
C VAL A 153 -4.43 -4.22 18.85
N GLY A 154 -4.14 -5.27 19.63
CA GLY A 154 -3.36 -5.16 20.86
C GLY A 154 -1.92 -4.62 20.68
N ARG A 155 -1.39 -4.62 19.45
CA ARG A 155 -0.07 -4.10 19.10
C ARG A 155 -0.11 -2.71 18.45
N CYS A 156 -1.30 -2.15 18.22
CA CYS A 156 -1.49 -0.83 17.61
C CYS A 156 -2.14 0.15 18.61
N PRO A 157 -1.42 0.61 19.65
CA PRO A 157 -2.02 1.39 20.74
C PRO A 157 -2.49 2.79 20.33
N GLN A 158 -2.05 3.30 19.18
CA GLN A 158 -2.43 4.62 18.64
C GLN A 158 -3.62 4.56 17.69
N LEU A 159 -4.23 3.38 17.49
CA LEU A 159 -5.29 3.18 16.53
C LEU A 159 -6.56 3.95 16.95
N GLN A 160 -7.08 4.77 16.04
CA GLN A 160 -8.27 5.59 16.23
C GLN A 160 -9.43 5.12 15.34
N ARG A 161 -9.12 4.50 14.20
CA ARG A 161 -10.10 4.04 13.22
C ARG A 161 -9.76 2.62 12.75
N LEU A 162 -10.77 1.75 12.79
CA LEU A 162 -10.71 0.37 12.33
C LEU A 162 -11.96 0.09 11.48
N TRP A 163 -11.77 -0.40 10.25
CA TRP A 163 -12.82 -0.84 9.33
C TRP A 163 -12.50 -2.20 8.74
#